data_AF-A0A1G0QMS2-F1
#
_entry.id   AF-A0A1G0QMS2-F1
#
_cell.length_a   1.000
_cell.length_b   1.000
_cell.length_c   1.000
_cell.angle_alpha   90.00
_cell.angle_beta   90.00
_cell.angle_gamma   90.00
#
_symmetry.space_group_name_H-M   'P 1'
#
loop_
_entity.id
_entity.type
_entity.pdbx_description
1 polymer ?
#
loop_
_entity_poly.entity_id
_entity_poly.type
_entity_poly.pdbx_seq_one_letter_code
_entity_poly.pdbx_strand_id
1 'polypeptide(L)'
;MKLFTQILLLVVLFLSITSIQSFAQKDSLVVYAWPAGTLNNTINGDTTSTGESAHVYVLTSDTTYFITEEIRIKNLDLVGKITSTGYPPVIAPWINADNSSPGNIAVAIDNGYVHFDNLYLIGTRIDGSQVTQQLISTSDSCRLTVENCIIENFGSTGTPNILNTWNAIGSDIFVRNTLFRNNQSNIPQNPGMNWAGPGVNAIDTMSVTNSTFFVMGGNIEGSGSSMAYIEFDHNTIFMHTKSSPFSMRQMHNAKITNNIFFSVYSAGLDSNHIYNSQVYNANFFSPPAVLTMDSLYEQLEGDPYFLTEADRNIVAENNAYFWPQKIVDNFTTLNSDPKYQVVGGRITAPVWAAARPGAEAILTLPNIQIAEADNFGVDPGFDAALVDAASDSMARFVRYIWENGGDGTGSRPFHNSASPSNPYAGVPADWKTTQGYPVRENLRYTNATLLVADPNGNPIGDLTWYPEITVGVREIPNSVPTKFSLSQNYPNPFNPTTKINYSIINSGFVTLKVFNVLGQEVASLVNQEQKPGQYVVDFDASNLASGIYMYKIQSGNFTLTKKMMLLK
;
A
#
# COMPACT_ATOMS: atom_id res chain seq x y z
N MET A 1 6.52 -0.57 30.47
CA MET A 1 6.71 -1.00 29.07
C MET A 1 5.40 -1.03 28.27
N LYS A 2 4.38 -1.82 28.63
CA LYS A 2 3.08 -1.86 27.91
C LYS A 2 2.35 -0.49 27.77
N LEU A 3 2.54 0.41 28.73
CA LEU A 3 1.92 1.74 28.73
C LEU A 3 2.58 2.71 27.70
N PHE A 4 3.87 2.56 27.44
CA PHE A 4 4.61 3.42 26.49
C PHE A 4 4.31 3.03 25.04
N THR A 5 4.16 1.73 24.78
CA THR A 5 3.73 1.18 23.49
C THR A 5 2.28 1.55 23.16
N GLN A 6 1.39 1.65 24.16
CA GLN A 6 0.01 2.10 23.96
C GLN A 6 -0.11 3.60 23.69
N ILE A 7 0.77 4.42 24.26
CA ILE A 7 0.82 5.87 24.03
C ILE A 7 1.33 6.18 22.61
N LEU A 8 2.32 5.43 22.10
CA LEU A 8 2.79 5.57 20.72
C LEU A 8 1.73 5.11 19.70
N LEU A 9 0.99 4.02 20.00
CA LEU A 9 -0.11 3.52 19.17
C LEU A 9 -1.27 4.52 19.06
N LEU A 10 -1.56 5.25 20.14
CA LEU A 10 -2.62 6.26 20.18
C LEU A 10 -2.24 7.51 19.39
N VAL A 11 -0.95 7.89 19.36
CA VAL A 11 -0.46 9.05 18.59
C VAL A 11 -0.47 8.78 17.08
N VAL A 12 -0.13 7.55 16.65
CA VAL A 12 -0.20 7.15 15.22
C VAL A 12 -1.64 7.05 14.73
N LEU A 13 -2.58 6.53 15.55
CA LEU A 13 -4.01 6.58 15.20
C LEU A 13 -4.57 8.01 15.23
N PHE A 14 -4.07 8.89 16.10
CA PHE A 14 -4.49 10.30 16.16
C PHE A 14 -4.02 11.09 14.93
N LEU A 15 -2.81 10.86 14.43
CA LEU A 15 -2.27 11.52 13.23
C LEU A 15 -2.98 11.09 11.94
N SER A 16 -3.59 9.89 11.93
CA SER A 16 -4.47 9.46 10.84
C SER A 16 -5.86 10.14 10.84
N ILE A 17 -6.22 10.88 11.91
CA ILE A 17 -7.56 11.50 12.06
C ILE A 17 -7.50 13.03 12.25
N THR A 18 -6.35 13.63 12.59
CA THR A 18 -6.25 15.09 12.71
C THR A 18 -5.91 15.77 11.38
N SER A 19 -6.94 16.01 10.57
CA SER A 19 -7.03 17.20 9.73
C SER A 19 -8.50 17.55 9.48
N ILE A 20 -9.26 17.84 10.54
CA ILE A 20 -10.46 18.67 10.38
C ILE A 20 -10.03 20.13 10.55
N GLN A 21 -9.24 20.61 9.58
CA GLN A 21 -9.56 21.95 9.10
C GLN A 21 -10.97 21.85 8.52
N SER A 22 -11.83 22.81 8.82
CA SER A 22 -13.13 22.92 8.18
C SER A 22 -12.91 23.00 6.66
N PHE A 23 -12.98 21.87 5.96
CA PHE A 23 -13.02 21.87 4.51
C PHE A 23 -14.31 22.59 4.14
N ALA A 24 -14.19 23.79 3.60
CA ALA A 24 -15.22 24.29 2.70
C ALA A 24 -15.44 23.18 1.67
N GLN A 25 -16.69 22.73 1.50
CA GLN A 25 -17.03 21.74 0.49
C GLN A 25 -16.60 22.29 -0.86
N LYS A 26 -15.50 21.77 -1.42
CA LYS A 26 -15.04 22.16 -2.75
C LYS A 26 -16.06 21.70 -3.77
N ASP A 27 -16.42 22.60 -4.69
CA ASP A 27 -17.27 22.22 -5.81
C ASP A 27 -16.50 21.30 -6.77
N SER A 28 -17.23 20.48 -7.53
CA SER A 28 -16.62 19.58 -8.51
C SER A 28 -16.44 20.27 -9.85
N LEU A 29 -15.26 20.13 -10.46
CA LEU A 29 -14.98 20.59 -11.82
C LEU A 29 -14.72 19.39 -12.74
N VAL A 30 -15.59 19.20 -13.74
CA VAL A 30 -15.34 18.18 -14.78
C VAL A 30 -14.29 18.69 -15.75
N VAL A 31 -13.22 17.93 -15.94
CA VAL A 31 -12.10 18.34 -16.81
C VAL A 31 -12.17 17.62 -18.14
N TYR A 32 -11.92 18.36 -19.22
CA TYR A 32 -11.85 17.81 -20.59
C TYR A 32 -10.48 17.16 -20.84
N ALA A 33 -10.48 16.07 -21.61
CA ALA A 33 -9.28 15.30 -21.88
C ALA A 33 -8.38 15.84 -23.00
N TRP A 34 -8.94 16.66 -23.89
CA TRP A 34 -8.27 17.14 -25.09
C TRP A 34 -8.39 18.66 -25.25
N PRO A 35 -7.36 19.36 -25.77
CA PRO A 35 -6.04 18.89 -26.22
C PRO A 35 -5.16 18.29 -25.12
N ALA A 36 -4.13 17.51 -25.49
CA ALA A 36 -3.10 17.08 -24.53
C ALA A 36 -2.58 18.29 -23.74
N GLY A 37 -2.42 18.13 -22.43
CA GLY A 37 -2.08 19.22 -21.51
C GLY A 37 -3.28 19.87 -20.82
N THR A 38 -4.52 19.64 -21.29
CA THR A 38 -5.72 20.29 -20.72
C THR A 38 -5.88 19.98 -19.23
N LEU A 39 -5.61 18.75 -18.80
CA LEU A 39 -5.72 18.36 -17.40
C LEU A 39 -4.76 19.16 -16.50
N ASN A 40 -3.46 19.09 -16.75
CA ASN A 40 -2.46 19.78 -15.94
C ASN A 40 -2.61 21.30 -16.05
N ASN A 41 -2.95 21.85 -17.22
CA ASN A 41 -3.17 23.30 -17.38
C ASN A 41 -4.38 23.79 -16.59
N THR A 42 -5.46 23.02 -16.56
CA THR A 42 -6.65 23.35 -15.77
C THR A 42 -6.31 23.36 -14.28
N ILE A 43 -5.69 22.29 -13.79
CA ILE A 43 -5.39 22.16 -12.35
C ILE A 43 -4.35 23.19 -11.89
N ASN A 44 -3.25 23.35 -12.63
CA ASN A 44 -2.18 24.29 -12.26
C ASN A 44 -2.66 25.75 -12.37
N GLY A 45 -3.59 26.05 -13.30
CA GLY A 45 -4.20 27.37 -13.46
C GLY A 45 -5.32 27.69 -12.46
N ASP A 46 -5.88 26.68 -11.80
CA ASP A 46 -7.02 26.78 -10.87
C ASP A 46 -6.57 26.69 -9.40
N THR A 47 -5.54 27.48 -9.09
CA THR A 47 -4.98 27.59 -7.73
C THR A 47 -5.48 28.87 -7.06
N THR A 48 -5.86 28.76 -5.79
CA THR A 48 -6.18 29.92 -4.95
C THR A 48 -4.91 30.76 -4.70
N SER A 49 -5.07 31.95 -4.14
CA SER A 49 -3.95 32.81 -3.72
C SER A 49 -3.00 32.16 -2.71
N THR A 50 -3.38 31.02 -2.13
CA THR A 50 -2.59 30.23 -1.16
C THR A 50 -2.00 28.95 -1.78
N GLY A 51 -2.15 28.73 -3.09
CA GLY A 51 -1.60 27.57 -3.81
C GLY A 51 -2.46 26.30 -3.72
N GLU A 52 -3.64 26.39 -3.11
CA GLU A 52 -4.58 25.26 -2.99
C GLU A 52 -5.46 25.12 -4.24
N SER A 53 -5.85 23.90 -4.63
CA SER A 53 -6.89 23.72 -5.64
C SER A 53 -8.21 24.32 -5.18
N ALA A 54 -8.95 24.95 -6.10
CA ALA A 54 -10.29 25.44 -5.82
C ALA A 54 -11.36 24.32 -5.85
N HIS A 55 -11.10 23.22 -6.56
CA HIS A 55 -12.11 22.20 -6.86
C HIS A 55 -11.67 20.76 -6.57
N VAL A 56 -12.65 19.86 -6.54
CA VAL A 56 -12.45 18.43 -6.79
C VAL A 56 -12.51 18.22 -8.31
N TYR A 57 -11.44 17.73 -8.91
CA TYR A 57 -11.37 17.53 -10.36
C TYR A 57 -11.92 16.16 -10.73
N VAL A 58 -12.92 16.14 -11.61
CA VAL A 58 -13.65 14.93 -11.99
C VAL A 58 -13.32 14.55 -13.43
N LEU A 59 -12.81 13.34 -13.61
CA LEU A 59 -12.46 12.78 -14.91
C LEU A 59 -13.52 11.79 -15.38
N THR A 60 -13.80 11.75 -16.68
CA THR A 60 -14.83 10.85 -17.25
C THR A 60 -14.25 9.47 -17.55
N SER A 61 -14.99 8.41 -17.24
CA SER A 61 -14.64 7.02 -17.61
C SER A 61 -14.33 6.87 -19.10
N ASP A 62 -13.65 5.77 -19.46
CA ASP A 62 -13.35 5.41 -20.86
C ASP A 62 -12.58 6.49 -21.65
N THR A 63 -11.91 7.39 -20.94
CA THR A 63 -11.24 8.55 -21.52
C THR A 63 -9.79 8.59 -21.07
N THR A 64 -8.88 8.89 -21.99
CA THR A 64 -7.46 9.08 -21.69
C THR A 64 -7.10 10.56 -21.65
N TYR A 65 -6.51 10.98 -20.53
CA TYR A 65 -6.02 12.31 -20.25
C TYR A 65 -4.51 12.33 -20.36
N PHE A 66 -3.99 13.07 -21.35
CA PHE A 66 -2.57 13.20 -21.55
C PHE A 66 -2.03 14.44 -20.85
N ILE A 67 -1.06 14.25 -19.95
CA ILE A 67 -0.37 15.36 -19.28
C ILE A 67 0.90 15.73 -20.04
N THR A 68 1.12 17.02 -20.26
CA THR A 68 2.32 17.54 -20.95
C THR A 68 3.38 18.05 -19.98
N GLU A 69 2.96 18.35 -18.75
CA GLU A 69 3.77 18.87 -17.64
C GLU A 69 3.25 18.29 -16.31
N GLU A 70 4.04 18.42 -15.24
CA GLU A 70 3.67 17.94 -13.91
C GLU A 70 2.50 18.74 -13.32
N ILE A 71 1.59 18.06 -12.61
CA ILE A 71 0.57 18.72 -11.79
C ILE A 71 1.21 19.11 -10.45
N ARG A 72 1.54 20.38 -10.26
CA ARG A 72 2.26 20.87 -9.07
C ARG A 72 1.34 21.73 -8.23
N ILE A 73 0.93 21.20 -7.08
CA ILE A 73 -0.13 21.82 -6.29
C ILE A 73 -0.04 21.41 -4.83
N LYS A 74 -0.48 22.30 -3.93
CA LYS A 74 -0.51 22.01 -2.50
C LYS A 74 -1.53 20.91 -2.19
N ASN A 75 -2.80 21.14 -2.55
CA ASN A 75 -3.90 20.22 -2.28
C ASN A 75 -4.53 19.78 -3.60
N LEU A 76 -4.64 18.47 -3.85
CA LEU A 76 -5.26 17.89 -5.05
C LEU A 76 -6.26 16.80 -4.68
N ASP A 77 -7.49 16.93 -5.17
CA ASP A 77 -8.46 15.84 -5.26
C ASP A 77 -8.76 15.57 -6.73
N LEU A 78 -8.34 14.41 -7.23
CA LEU A 78 -8.55 13.98 -8.62
C LEU A 78 -9.27 12.64 -8.65
N VAL A 79 -10.50 12.66 -9.14
CA VAL A 79 -11.45 11.55 -8.99
C VAL A 79 -11.97 11.11 -10.34
N GLY A 80 -11.91 9.81 -10.62
CA GLY A 80 -12.59 9.24 -11.76
C GLY A 80 -14.07 9.04 -11.49
N LYS A 81 -14.91 9.44 -12.43
CA LYS A 81 -16.34 9.11 -12.44
C LYS A 81 -16.56 7.90 -13.33
N ILE A 82 -16.72 6.72 -12.70
CA ILE A 82 -17.13 5.50 -13.42
C ILE A 82 -18.54 5.70 -13.98
N THR A 83 -18.72 5.40 -15.27
CA THR A 83 -20.04 5.24 -15.90
C THR A 83 -20.32 3.75 -16.16
N SER A 84 -21.32 3.41 -16.96
CA SER A 84 -21.84 2.04 -17.11
C SER A 84 -20.84 0.97 -17.58
N THR A 85 -19.69 1.37 -18.13
CA THR A 85 -18.64 0.48 -18.66
C THR A 85 -17.72 -0.09 -17.57
N GLY A 86 -17.61 0.57 -16.42
CA GLY A 86 -16.76 0.16 -15.30
C GLY A 86 -15.27 0.52 -15.42
N TYR A 87 -14.86 1.20 -16.49
CA TYR A 87 -13.45 1.49 -16.76
C TYR A 87 -13.03 2.89 -16.26
N PRO A 88 -12.06 3.01 -15.33
CA PRO A 88 -11.66 4.31 -14.78
C PRO A 88 -10.95 5.20 -15.82
N PRO A 89 -11.03 6.54 -15.74
CA PRO A 89 -10.25 7.42 -16.60
C PRO A 89 -8.75 7.13 -16.54
N VAL A 90 -8.09 7.19 -17.69
CA VAL A 90 -6.66 6.94 -17.82
C VAL A 90 -5.91 8.26 -17.76
N ILE A 91 -4.81 8.31 -17.02
CA ILE A 91 -3.83 9.40 -17.06
C ILE A 91 -2.50 8.84 -17.53
N ALA A 92 -1.93 9.47 -18.56
CA ALA A 92 -0.67 9.05 -19.16
C ALA A 92 0.19 10.26 -19.58
N PRO A 93 1.53 10.11 -19.60
CA PRO A 93 2.41 11.16 -20.09
C PRO A 93 2.29 11.35 -21.61
N TRP A 94 2.32 12.60 -22.05
CA TRP A 94 2.44 12.98 -23.46
C TRP A 94 3.89 13.00 -23.93
N ILE A 95 4.10 12.98 -25.25
CA ILE A 95 5.41 13.22 -25.87
C ILE A 95 5.40 14.65 -26.43
N ASN A 96 6.15 15.53 -25.77
CA ASN A 96 6.29 16.92 -26.18
C ASN A 96 7.09 17.03 -27.49
N ALA A 97 7.03 18.20 -28.14
CA ALA A 97 7.67 18.42 -29.45
C ALA A 97 9.21 18.24 -29.42
N ASP A 98 9.82 18.40 -28.24
CA ASP A 98 11.25 18.18 -27.97
C ASP A 98 11.57 16.74 -27.54
N ASN A 99 10.61 15.81 -27.65
CA ASN A 99 10.68 14.43 -27.20
C ASN A 99 10.77 14.25 -25.67
N SER A 100 10.53 15.30 -24.89
CA SER A 100 10.38 15.23 -23.43
C SER A 100 8.99 14.73 -23.02
N SER A 101 8.89 14.34 -21.74
CA SER A 101 7.65 14.00 -21.05
C SER A 101 7.77 14.46 -19.61
N PRO A 102 6.65 14.68 -18.88
CA PRO A 102 6.72 14.99 -17.45
C PRO A 102 7.46 13.90 -16.68
N GLY A 103 8.16 14.27 -15.61
CA GLY A 103 8.87 13.31 -14.75
C GLY A 103 7.97 12.64 -13.72
N ASN A 104 6.91 13.35 -13.31
CA ASN A 104 5.90 12.94 -12.33
C ASN A 104 4.49 13.14 -12.89
N ILE A 105 3.50 12.38 -12.41
CA ILE A 105 2.08 12.75 -12.66
C ILE A 105 1.71 13.97 -11.80
N ALA A 106 2.04 13.95 -10.51
CA ALA A 106 1.79 15.06 -9.60
C ALA A 106 2.95 15.30 -8.63
N VAL A 107 3.03 16.52 -8.09
CA VAL A 107 4.00 16.92 -7.08
C VAL A 107 3.26 17.60 -5.94
N ALA A 108 3.26 16.96 -4.76
CA ALA A 108 2.70 17.52 -3.53
C ALA A 108 3.71 18.49 -2.91
N ILE A 109 3.26 19.68 -2.53
CA ILE A 109 4.11 20.74 -1.97
C ILE A 109 3.50 21.33 -0.69
N ASP A 110 4.30 22.06 0.07
CA ASP A 110 3.89 22.92 1.20
C ASP A 110 3.01 22.21 2.26
N ASN A 111 3.41 21.01 2.67
CA ASN A 111 2.69 20.16 3.64
C ASN A 111 1.24 19.86 3.20
N GLY A 112 1.03 19.77 1.90
CA GLY A 112 -0.27 19.55 1.29
C GLY A 112 -0.61 18.07 1.08
N TYR A 113 -1.63 17.79 0.28
CA TYR A 113 -2.06 16.43 -0.02
C TYR A 113 -2.38 16.20 -1.49
N VAL A 114 -2.21 14.95 -1.92
CA VAL A 114 -2.70 14.45 -3.21
C VAL A 114 -3.59 13.24 -2.95
N HIS A 115 -4.79 13.29 -3.51
CA HIS A 115 -5.77 12.22 -3.44
C HIS A 115 -6.17 11.79 -4.85
N PHE A 116 -5.91 10.52 -5.15
CA PHE A 116 -6.33 9.84 -6.36
C PHE A 116 -7.39 8.80 -6.00
N ASP A 117 -8.56 8.91 -6.63
CA ASP A 117 -9.62 7.91 -6.48
C ASP A 117 -10.11 7.48 -7.85
N ASN A 118 -10.18 6.16 -8.06
CA ASN A 118 -10.81 5.57 -9.23
C ASN A 118 -10.17 5.98 -10.56
N LEU A 119 -8.83 5.91 -10.62
CA LEU A 119 -8.02 6.28 -11.79
C LEU A 119 -7.22 5.09 -12.32
N TYR A 120 -6.91 5.11 -13.61
CA TYR A 120 -5.86 4.28 -14.18
C TYR A 120 -4.65 5.16 -14.53
N LEU A 121 -3.58 5.00 -13.77
CA LEU A 121 -2.36 5.79 -13.84
C LEU A 121 -1.31 4.96 -14.58
N ILE A 122 -0.84 5.45 -15.72
CA ILE A 122 0.14 4.76 -16.56
C ILE A 122 1.43 5.56 -16.60
N GLY A 123 2.54 4.90 -16.26
CA GLY A 123 3.86 5.51 -16.32
C GLY A 123 4.49 5.51 -17.72
N THR A 124 4.01 4.75 -18.70
CA THR A 124 4.64 4.67 -20.03
C THR A 124 4.07 5.67 -21.03
N ARG A 125 4.92 6.19 -21.93
CA ARG A 125 4.53 7.06 -23.05
C ARG A 125 3.63 6.31 -24.03
N ILE A 126 2.89 7.09 -24.83
CA ILE A 126 2.01 6.56 -25.88
C ILE A 126 2.74 5.69 -26.91
N ASP A 127 4.01 5.95 -27.20
CA ASP A 127 4.81 5.15 -28.16
C ASP A 127 5.47 3.91 -27.54
N GLY A 128 5.24 3.64 -26.24
CA GLY A 128 5.87 2.56 -25.51
C GLY A 128 7.34 2.84 -25.13
N SER A 129 7.87 4.02 -25.43
CA SER A 129 9.21 4.45 -24.99
C SER A 129 9.20 4.98 -23.55
N GLN A 130 10.38 5.34 -23.02
CA GLN A 130 10.67 5.58 -21.60
C GLN A 130 9.54 6.19 -20.74
N VAL A 131 9.57 5.74 -19.50
CA VAL A 131 8.50 5.80 -18.51
C VAL A 131 8.59 7.10 -17.70
N THR A 132 7.49 7.86 -17.51
CA THR A 132 7.34 8.78 -16.36
C THR A 132 7.96 8.12 -15.15
N GLN A 133 8.92 8.79 -14.54
CA GLN A 133 9.79 8.15 -13.56
C GLN A 133 9.03 7.79 -12.29
N GLN A 134 8.01 8.60 -11.96
CA GLN A 134 7.35 8.58 -10.65
C GLN A 134 5.86 8.89 -10.81
N LEU A 135 5.03 8.32 -9.93
CA LEU A 135 3.64 8.74 -9.80
C LEU A 135 3.61 10.11 -9.11
N ILE A 136 4.27 10.20 -7.95
CA ILE A 136 4.32 11.41 -7.14
C ILE A 136 5.71 11.66 -6.54
N SER A 137 6.07 12.94 -6.44
CA SER A 137 7.06 13.43 -5.49
C SER A 137 6.46 14.36 -4.44
N THR A 138 7.06 14.43 -3.25
CA THR A 138 6.55 15.26 -2.14
C THR A 138 7.61 16.19 -1.56
N SER A 139 7.17 17.34 -1.03
CA SER A 139 7.90 18.05 0.03
C SER A 139 7.70 17.37 1.39
N ASP A 140 8.22 17.98 2.45
CA ASP A 140 7.98 17.55 3.84
C ASP A 140 6.47 17.47 4.14
N SER A 141 6.12 16.58 5.07
CA SER A 141 4.83 16.47 5.74
C SER A 141 3.63 16.47 4.80
N CYS A 142 3.77 15.85 3.64
CA CYS A 142 2.69 15.73 2.66
C CYS A 142 1.91 14.43 2.85
N ARG A 143 0.69 14.37 2.33
CA ARG A 143 -0.13 13.15 2.34
C ARG A 143 -0.45 12.67 0.94
N LEU A 144 -0.19 11.40 0.65
CA LEU A 144 -0.74 10.72 -0.51
C LEU A 144 -1.87 9.78 -0.09
N THR A 145 -3.01 9.86 -0.77
CA THR A 145 -4.07 8.85 -0.72
C THR A 145 -4.37 8.33 -2.12
N VAL A 146 -4.29 7.01 -2.30
CA VAL A 146 -4.62 6.31 -3.55
C VAL A 146 -5.68 5.25 -3.27
N GLU A 147 -6.86 5.42 -3.84
CA GLU A 147 -7.99 4.50 -3.63
C GLU A 147 -8.54 4.01 -4.97
N ASN A 148 -8.88 2.72 -5.04
CA ASN A 148 -9.58 2.13 -6.18
C ASN A 148 -8.85 2.33 -7.54
N CYS A 149 -7.53 2.46 -7.50
CA CYS A 149 -6.74 2.81 -8.68
C CYS A 149 -6.07 1.60 -9.33
N ILE A 150 -5.62 1.79 -10.55
CA ILE A 150 -4.65 0.92 -11.21
C ILE A 150 -3.41 1.75 -11.47
N ILE A 151 -2.25 1.26 -11.06
CA ILE A 151 -0.94 1.90 -11.23
C ILE A 151 -0.07 0.96 -12.03
N GLU A 152 0.28 1.34 -13.25
CA GLU A 152 0.95 0.44 -14.18
C GLU A 152 2.13 1.05 -14.91
N ASN A 153 3.15 0.21 -15.14
CA ASN A 153 4.33 0.53 -15.92
C ASN A 153 4.98 1.84 -15.46
N PHE A 154 5.29 1.98 -14.17
CA PHE A 154 6.15 3.05 -13.65
C PHE A 154 7.60 2.56 -13.50
N GLY A 155 8.54 3.42 -13.90
CA GLY A 155 9.98 3.24 -13.67
C GLY A 155 10.86 3.28 -14.93
N SER A 156 11.95 4.02 -14.89
CA SER A 156 12.98 4.14 -15.93
C SER A 156 14.29 3.39 -15.61
N THR A 157 15.29 3.47 -16.50
CA THR A 157 16.67 3.09 -16.18
C THR A 157 17.21 3.99 -15.06
N GLY A 158 17.71 3.39 -13.96
CA GLY A 158 18.19 4.12 -12.78
C GLY A 158 17.09 4.27 -11.73
N THR A 159 17.31 3.67 -10.55
CA THR A 159 16.43 3.56 -9.36
C THR A 159 15.23 4.53 -9.30
N PRO A 160 14.10 4.24 -9.96
CA PRO A 160 12.93 5.10 -9.94
C PRO A 160 11.96 4.63 -8.86
N ASN A 161 11.07 5.53 -8.43
CA ASN A 161 10.18 5.33 -7.28
C ASN A 161 8.78 5.72 -7.71
N ILE A 162 7.78 4.86 -7.47
CA ILE A 162 6.39 5.27 -7.71
C ILE A 162 6.07 6.45 -6.80
N LEU A 163 6.53 6.39 -5.55
CA LEU A 163 6.49 7.51 -4.61
C LEU A 163 7.90 7.89 -4.17
N ASN A 164 8.25 9.14 -4.44
CA ASN A 164 9.56 9.71 -4.12
C ASN A 164 9.44 10.83 -3.08
N THR A 165 10.16 10.71 -1.98
CA THR A 165 10.24 11.75 -0.94
C THR A 165 11.63 12.35 -0.88
N TRP A 166 12.28 12.65 -2.01
CA TRP A 166 13.68 13.06 -2.07
C TRP A 166 14.03 14.19 -1.07
N ASN A 167 14.71 13.84 0.03
CA ASN A 167 15.00 14.71 1.18
C ASN A 167 13.78 15.23 1.96
N ALA A 168 12.57 14.74 1.67
CA ALA A 168 11.36 15.05 2.40
C ALA A 168 11.20 14.15 3.64
N ILE A 169 10.64 14.72 4.71
CA ILE A 169 10.39 14.05 6.00
C ILE A 169 8.93 14.13 6.42
N GLY A 170 8.46 13.10 7.13
CA GLY A 170 7.16 13.07 7.81
C GLY A 170 5.93 12.95 6.91
N SER A 171 6.09 12.43 5.69
CA SER A 171 4.95 12.25 4.78
C SER A 171 4.11 11.01 5.15
N ASP A 172 2.80 11.06 4.85
CA ASP A 172 1.88 9.94 5.02
C ASP A 172 1.48 9.33 3.66
N ILE A 173 1.32 8.00 3.63
CA ILE A 173 0.92 7.25 2.44
C ILE A 173 -0.23 6.32 2.79
N PHE A 174 -1.37 6.46 2.10
CA PHE A 174 -2.52 5.58 2.25
C PHE A 174 -2.89 4.99 0.89
N VAL A 175 -2.92 3.67 0.78
CA VAL A 175 -3.28 2.95 -0.44
C VAL A 175 -4.35 1.91 -0.13
N ARG A 176 -5.44 1.93 -0.89
CA ARG A 176 -6.56 0.98 -0.72
C ARG A 176 -7.10 0.50 -2.05
N ASN A 177 -7.52 -0.76 -2.11
CA ASN A 177 -8.24 -1.32 -3.26
C ASN A 177 -7.52 -1.09 -4.60
N THR A 178 -6.19 -1.10 -4.58
CA THR A 178 -5.36 -0.62 -5.69
C THR A 178 -4.57 -1.77 -6.30
N LEU A 179 -4.52 -1.80 -7.62
CA LEU A 179 -3.70 -2.74 -8.38
C LEU A 179 -2.41 -2.05 -8.83
N PHE A 180 -1.27 -2.47 -8.28
CA PHE A 180 0.05 -2.19 -8.85
C PHE A 180 0.42 -3.30 -9.82
N ARG A 181 0.70 -2.94 -11.06
CA ARG A 181 1.03 -3.89 -12.12
C ARG A 181 2.27 -3.47 -12.88
N ASN A 182 3.18 -4.40 -13.13
CA ASN A 182 4.33 -4.18 -14.00
C ASN A 182 5.14 -2.92 -13.62
N ASN A 183 5.34 -2.63 -12.33
CA ASN A 183 6.07 -1.45 -11.89
C ASN A 183 7.49 -1.82 -11.44
N GLN A 184 8.48 -1.10 -11.97
CA GLN A 184 9.92 -1.42 -11.80
C GLN A 184 10.49 -0.74 -10.56
N SER A 185 9.76 0.27 -10.13
CA SER A 185 10.11 1.22 -9.11
C SER A 185 9.68 0.79 -7.72
N ASN A 186 10.36 1.33 -6.72
CA ASN A 186 10.01 1.11 -5.31
C ASN A 186 8.75 1.89 -4.90
N ILE A 187 8.07 1.46 -3.84
CA ILE A 187 6.82 2.07 -3.35
C ILE A 187 6.83 2.19 -1.81
N PRO A 188 7.47 3.19 -1.17
CA PRO A 188 8.26 4.31 -1.67
C PRO A 188 9.79 4.09 -1.61
N GLN A 189 10.58 5.08 -2.05
CA GLN A 189 11.99 5.19 -1.69
C GLN A 189 12.41 6.64 -1.40
N ASN A 190 13.27 6.81 -0.39
CA ASN A 190 14.00 8.03 -0.10
C ASN A 190 15.52 7.77 -0.13
N PRO A 191 16.23 8.08 -1.23
CA PRO A 191 17.67 7.83 -1.28
C PRO A 191 18.49 8.79 -0.40
N GLY A 192 17.93 9.96 -0.03
CA GLY A 192 18.62 11.01 0.72
C GLY A 192 18.74 10.76 2.22
N MET A 193 17.96 9.82 2.77
CA MET A 193 17.84 9.61 4.22
C MET A 193 18.66 8.46 4.80
N ASN A 194 19.48 7.80 3.98
CA ASN A 194 20.43 6.76 4.41
C ASN A 194 21.40 7.21 5.52
N TRP A 195 21.54 8.51 5.78
CA TRP A 195 22.47 9.10 6.73
C TRP A 195 21.82 9.98 7.81
N ALA A 196 20.48 10.00 7.89
CA ALA A 196 19.75 10.94 8.76
C ALA A 196 19.77 10.56 10.26
N GLY A 197 20.21 9.35 10.61
CA GLY A 197 20.21 8.86 11.99
C GLY A 197 18.86 8.26 12.41
N PRO A 198 18.83 7.48 13.51
CA PRO A 198 17.59 6.97 14.10
C PRO A 198 16.73 8.13 14.59
N GLY A 199 15.45 8.16 14.19
CA GLY A 199 14.46 9.14 14.66
C GLY A 199 14.05 10.24 13.66
N VAL A 200 14.66 10.29 12.48
CA VAL A 200 14.12 11.10 11.36
C VAL A 200 13.45 10.16 10.39
N ASN A 201 12.15 10.33 10.17
CA ASN A 201 11.35 9.49 9.28
C ASN A 201 11.05 10.20 7.96
N ALA A 202 11.41 9.58 6.85
CA ALA A 202 10.97 10.00 5.52
C ALA A 202 9.44 9.94 5.44
N ILE A 203 8.92 8.82 5.93
CA ILE A 203 7.50 8.49 5.95
C ILE A 203 7.09 8.32 7.41
N ASP A 204 6.12 9.09 7.87
CA ASP A 204 5.58 8.87 9.21
C ASP A 204 4.72 7.61 9.21
N THR A 205 3.64 7.61 8.41
CA THR A 205 2.71 6.49 8.31
C THR A 205 2.57 6.00 6.88
N MET A 206 2.69 4.68 6.67
CA MET A 206 2.26 4.02 5.44
C MET A 206 1.20 2.96 5.77
N SER A 207 0.06 3.00 5.11
CA SER A 207 -0.96 1.95 5.19
C SER A 207 -1.36 1.50 3.80
N VAL A 208 -1.24 0.20 3.54
CA VAL A 208 -1.64 -0.44 2.28
C VAL A 208 -2.59 -1.56 2.60
N THR A 209 -3.81 -1.47 2.06
CA THR A 209 -4.86 -2.44 2.35
C THR A 209 -5.59 -2.90 1.09
N ASN A 210 -6.05 -4.16 1.08
CA ASN A 210 -6.88 -4.71 0.01
C ASN A 210 -6.29 -4.45 -1.39
N SER A 211 -4.97 -4.56 -1.52
CA SER A 211 -4.27 -4.16 -2.74
C SER A 211 -3.47 -5.32 -3.32
N THR A 212 -3.35 -5.32 -4.65
CA THR A 212 -2.61 -6.33 -5.39
C THR A 212 -1.32 -5.73 -5.93
N PHE A 213 -0.22 -6.45 -5.75
CA PHE A 213 1.08 -6.18 -6.35
C PHE A 213 1.39 -7.31 -7.34
N PHE A 214 1.07 -7.06 -8.60
CA PHE A 214 1.19 -8.03 -9.68
C PHE A 214 2.44 -7.75 -10.52
N VAL A 215 3.39 -8.68 -10.53
CA VAL A 215 4.60 -8.60 -11.36
C VAL A 215 5.38 -7.32 -11.05
N MET A 216 5.88 -7.25 -9.82
CA MET A 216 6.61 -6.11 -9.31
C MET A 216 8.11 -6.29 -9.48
N GLY A 217 8.78 -5.24 -9.97
CA GLY A 217 10.22 -5.18 -10.13
C GLY A 217 10.93 -4.26 -9.15
N GLY A 218 10.25 -3.67 -8.16
CA GLY A 218 10.82 -2.83 -7.11
C GLY A 218 10.27 -3.18 -5.73
N ASN A 219 10.96 -2.77 -4.67
CA ASN A 219 10.58 -3.06 -3.28
C ASN A 219 9.30 -2.30 -2.87
N ILE A 220 8.51 -2.88 -1.98
CA ILE A 220 7.41 -2.19 -1.28
C ILE A 220 7.96 -1.34 -0.13
N GLU A 221 9.18 -1.62 0.34
CA GLU A 221 9.98 -0.63 1.05
C GLU A 221 11.40 -0.65 0.50
N GLY A 222 11.79 0.42 -0.19
CA GLY A 222 13.09 0.57 -0.81
C GLY A 222 14.11 1.16 0.16
N SER A 223 15.34 0.63 0.12
CA SER A 223 16.46 1.06 0.96
C SER A 223 16.61 2.58 1.03
N GLY A 224 16.58 3.12 2.26
CA GLY A 224 16.84 4.53 2.58
C GLY A 224 15.63 5.32 3.10
N SER A 225 14.44 4.71 3.11
CA SER A 225 13.22 5.36 3.63
C SER A 225 13.00 4.93 5.08
N SER A 226 13.37 5.77 6.03
CA SER A 226 12.92 5.59 7.41
C SER A 226 11.41 5.75 7.52
N MET A 227 10.76 4.75 8.12
CA MET A 227 9.32 4.69 8.31
C MET A 227 8.97 4.51 9.77
N ALA A 228 8.18 5.43 10.33
CA ALA A 228 7.76 5.33 11.73
C ALA A 228 6.77 4.17 11.92
N TYR A 229 5.84 4.00 10.98
CA TYR A 229 4.83 2.95 11.02
C TYR A 229 4.44 2.46 9.61
N ILE A 230 4.39 1.14 9.44
CA ILE A 230 3.77 0.49 8.28
C ILE A 230 2.62 -0.43 8.71
N GLU A 231 1.51 -0.33 8.01
CA GLU A 231 0.43 -1.30 8.00
C GLU A 231 0.29 -1.87 6.60
N PHE A 232 0.40 -3.18 6.49
CA PHE A 232 0.28 -3.92 5.26
C PHE A 232 -0.69 -5.08 5.52
N ASP A 233 -1.96 -4.85 5.22
CA ASP A 233 -3.06 -5.74 5.63
C ASP A 233 -3.93 -6.16 4.45
N HIS A 234 -4.27 -7.46 4.34
CA HIS A 234 -5.12 -7.98 3.26
C HIS A 234 -4.60 -7.64 1.85
N ASN A 235 -3.30 -7.82 1.59
CA ASN A 235 -2.72 -7.60 0.26
C ASN A 235 -2.29 -8.91 -0.39
N THR A 236 -2.30 -8.93 -1.72
CA THR A 236 -1.76 -10.04 -2.52
C THR A 236 -0.54 -9.57 -3.30
N ILE A 237 0.63 -10.13 -2.98
CA ILE A 237 1.83 -9.97 -3.79
C ILE A 237 1.98 -11.20 -4.66
N PHE A 238 1.75 -11.03 -5.95
CA PHE A 238 1.81 -12.08 -6.94
C PHE A 238 2.98 -11.81 -7.88
N MET A 239 4.03 -12.63 -7.76
CA MET A 239 5.30 -12.49 -8.47
C MET A 239 6.02 -11.17 -8.20
N HIS A 240 6.98 -11.23 -7.30
CA HIS A 240 7.88 -10.11 -7.04
C HIS A 240 9.28 -10.50 -7.49
N THR A 241 9.82 -9.76 -8.46
CA THR A 241 10.95 -10.20 -9.26
C THR A 241 12.28 -9.64 -8.75
N LYS A 242 12.30 -8.52 -8.01
CA LYS A 242 13.54 -7.87 -7.56
C LYS A 242 13.65 -7.78 -6.04
N SER A 243 14.50 -8.62 -5.44
CA SER A 243 14.86 -8.59 -4.00
C SER A 243 13.66 -8.71 -3.04
N SER A 244 13.92 -8.73 -1.74
CA SER A 244 12.91 -8.78 -0.67
C SER A 244 11.86 -7.65 -0.81
N PRO A 245 10.54 -7.88 -0.72
CA PRO A 245 9.54 -6.82 -0.77
C PRO A 245 9.75 -5.74 0.29
N PHE A 246 10.23 -6.13 1.47
CA PHE A 246 10.55 -5.20 2.56
C PHE A 246 12.06 -5.27 2.89
N SER A 247 12.76 -4.14 2.73
CA SER A 247 14.19 -3.97 2.98
C SER A 247 14.38 -3.27 4.33
N MET A 248 13.95 -3.90 5.42
CA MET A 248 13.63 -3.29 6.71
C MET A 248 14.85 -2.65 7.40
N ARG A 249 15.36 -1.52 6.91
CA ARG A 249 16.55 -0.87 7.49
C ARG A 249 16.20 0.16 8.56
N GLN A 250 15.04 0.78 8.40
CA GLN A 250 14.62 1.91 9.22
C GLN A 250 13.10 1.89 9.47
N MET A 251 12.48 0.70 9.48
CA MET A 251 11.10 0.52 9.91
C MET A 251 11.03 0.34 11.42
N HIS A 252 10.39 1.29 12.10
CA HIS A 252 10.27 1.26 13.57
C HIS A 252 9.14 0.33 14.03
N ASN A 253 7.95 0.49 13.44
CA ASN A 253 6.78 -0.29 13.79
C ASN A 253 6.14 -0.85 12.51
N ALA A 254 5.75 -2.12 12.54
CA ALA A 254 5.11 -2.75 11.39
C ALA A 254 3.98 -3.68 11.81
N LYS A 255 2.90 -3.68 11.03
CA LYS A 255 1.90 -4.74 11.00
C LYS A 255 1.79 -5.29 9.60
N ILE A 256 2.19 -6.54 9.43
CA ILE A 256 2.10 -7.26 8.17
C ILE A 256 1.11 -8.39 8.41
N THR A 257 -0.16 -8.19 8.09
CA THR A 257 -1.23 -9.11 8.50
C THR A 257 -2.12 -9.56 7.35
N ASN A 258 -2.58 -10.80 7.39
CA ASN A 258 -3.59 -11.29 6.45
C ASN A 258 -3.18 -11.17 4.97
N ASN A 259 -1.89 -11.29 4.63
CA ASN A 259 -1.41 -11.13 3.24
C ASN A 259 -1.11 -12.46 2.55
N ILE A 260 -1.06 -12.46 1.22
CA ILE A 260 -0.54 -13.57 0.42
C ILE A 260 0.72 -13.13 -0.31
N PHE A 261 1.81 -13.86 -0.09
CA PHE A 261 3.10 -13.71 -0.76
C PHE A 261 3.33 -14.92 -1.67
N PHE A 262 3.03 -14.75 -2.96
CA PHE A 262 3.15 -15.79 -3.96
C PHE A 262 4.32 -15.53 -4.90
N SER A 263 5.29 -16.46 -4.94
CA SER A 263 6.46 -16.38 -5.83
C SER A 263 7.26 -15.08 -5.65
N VAL A 264 7.64 -14.75 -4.42
CA VAL A 264 8.45 -13.56 -4.08
C VAL A 264 9.95 -13.89 -4.10
N TYR A 265 10.70 -13.41 -5.10
CA TYR A 265 12.11 -13.74 -5.25
C TYR A 265 12.99 -12.92 -4.30
N SER A 266 13.61 -13.61 -3.34
CA SER A 266 14.58 -13.02 -2.42
C SER A 266 15.94 -13.71 -2.61
N ALA A 267 16.74 -13.20 -3.56
CA ALA A 267 18.18 -13.42 -3.83
C ALA A 267 18.87 -14.72 -3.34
N GLY A 268 18.22 -15.88 -3.46
CA GLY A 268 18.69 -17.16 -2.91
C GLY A 268 20.07 -17.59 -3.41
N LEU A 269 21.04 -17.63 -2.51
CA LEU A 269 22.21 -18.50 -2.62
C LEU A 269 22.02 -19.72 -1.72
N ASP A 270 22.77 -20.79 -1.95
CA ASP A 270 22.64 -22.03 -1.18
C ASP A 270 22.88 -21.81 0.33
N SER A 271 22.47 -22.78 1.16
CA SER A 271 22.62 -22.71 2.62
C SER A 271 24.07 -22.50 3.10
N ASN A 272 25.07 -22.80 2.28
CA ASN A 272 26.48 -22.61 2.60
C ASN A 272 26.99 -21.21 2.26
N HIS A 273 26.24 -20.46 1.43
CA HIS A 273 26.56 -19.09 0.98
C HIS A 273 25.84 -18.00 1.76
N ILE A 274 24.79 -18.33 2.54
CA ILE A 274 24.11 -17.39 3.44
C ILE A 274 25.10 -16.72 4.42
N TYR A 275 26.25 -17.36 4.70
CA TYR A 275 27.24 -16.90 5.68
C TYR A 275 28.66 -16.70 5.10
N ASN A 276 28.83 -16.59 3.78
CA ASN A 276 30.16 -16.38 3.21
C ASN A 276 30.52 -14.87 3.17
N SER A 277 31.40 -14.46 4.09
CA SER A 277 31.96 -13.10 4.19
C SER A 277 32.77 -12.63 2.98
N GLN A 278 33.13 -13.53 2.05
CA GLN A 278 33.82 -13.18 0.80
C GLN A 278 32.85 -12.88 -0.36
N VAL A 279 31.62 -13.42 -0.32
CA VAL A 279 30.59 -13.21 -1.36
C VAL A 279 29.70 -12.02 -1.00
N TYR A 280 29.39 -11.86 0.29
CA TYR A 280 28.83 -10.65 0.85
C TYR A 280 29.94 -9.64 1.13
N ASN A 281 30.40 -8.96 0.08
CA ASN A 281 31.20 -7.75 0.22
C ASN A 281 30.41 -6.74 1.07
N ALA A 282 31.08 -5.90 1.86
CA ALA A 282 30.50 -4.88 2.75
C ALA A 282 29.58 -3.83 2.08
N ASN A 283 29.28 -4.02 0.79
CA ASN A 283 28.46 -3.17 -0.08
C ASN A 283 27.20 -3.90 -0.60
N PHE A 284 26.88 -5.13 -0.17
CA PHE A 284 25.69 -5.85 -0.63
C PHE A 284 24.52 -5.68 0.33
N PHE A 285 23.44 -5.10 -0.21
CA PHE A 285 22.27 -4.68 0.52
C PHE A 285 21.25 -5.83 0.58
N SER A 286 20.99 -6.34 1.79
CA SER A 286 19.80 -7.11 2.21
C SER A 286 19.86 -8.65 2.06
N PRO A 287 19.85 -9.41 3.18
CA PRO A 287 19.72 -10.88 3.16
C PRO A 287 18.38 -11.38 2.56
N PRO A 288 18.33 -12.63 2.08
CA PRO A 288 17.19 -13.14 1.32
C PRO A 288 16.00 -13.55 2.21
N ALA A 289 15.11 -12.62 2.55
CA ALA A 289 13.82 -12.89 3.20
C ALA A 289 12.67 -12.07 2.57
N VAL A 290 11.40 -12.39 2.87
CA VAL A 290 10.29 -11.46 2.54
C VAL A 290 10.38 -10.21 3.42
N LEU A 291 10.73 -10.42 4.69
CA LEU A 291 11.01 -9.41 5.71
C LEU A 291 12.50 -9.44 6.03
N THR A 292 13.29 -8.50 5.49
CA THR A 292 14.75 -8.47 5.72
C THR A 292 15.10 -7.75 7.02
N MET A 293 15.79 -8.39 7.97
CA MET A 293 16.28 -7.74 9.20
C MET A 293 17.75 -7.33 9.13
N ASP A 294 18.13 -6.27 9.86
CA ASP A 294 19.48 -5.70 9.85
C ASP A 294 20.48 -6.49 10.70
N SER A 295 20.00 -7.14 11.76
CA SER A 295 20.77 -8.05 12.64
C SER A 295 21.32 -9.30 11.94
N LEU A 296 20.94 -9.51 10.68
CA LEU A 296 21.59 -10.47 9.78
C LEU A 296 22.93 -9.96 9.24
N TYR A 297 23.34 -8.77 9.66
CA TYR A 297 24.56 -8.11 9.29
C TYR A 297 25.31 -7.69 10.57
N GLU A 298 26.15 -8.60 11.10
CA GLU A 298 26.96 -8.37 12.32
C GLU A 298 27.80 -7.07 12.27
N GLN A 299 28.04 -6.51 11.08
CA GLN A 299 28.80 -5.28 10.87
C GLN A 299 27.98 -3.98 10.99
N LEU A 300 26.64 -4.05 11.06
CA LEU A 300 25.75 -2.88 11.19
C LEU A 300 25.23 -2.70 12.63
N GLU A 301 25.34 -3.72 13.48
CA GLU A 301 25.00 -3.60 14.90
C GLU A 301 25.93 -2.59 15.58
N GLY A 302 25.36 -1.46 16.02
CA GLY A 302 26.10 -0.35 16.63
C GLY A 302 26.44 0.81 15.67
N ASP A 303 26.04 0.75 14.41
CA ASP A 303 26.10 1.91 13.51
C ASP A 303 25.06 2.96 13.95
N PRO A 304 25.48 4.21 14.24
CA PRO A 304 24.61 5.25 14.77
C PRO A 304 23.56 5.76 13.78
N TYR A 305 23.55 5.28 12.52
CA TYR A 305 22.56 5.65 11.50
C TYR A 305 21.38 4.69 11.39
N PHE A 306 21.42 3.55 12.09
CA PHE A 306 20.42 2.49 11.98
C PHE A 306 19.74 2.20 13.33
N LEU A 307 18.50 1.73 13.26
CA LEU A 307 17.77 1.26 14.44
C LEU A 307 18.30 -0.10 14.85
N THR A 308 18.51 -0.29 16.15
CA THR A 308 18.75 -1.64 16.67
C THR A 308 17.48 -2.46 16.53
N GLU A 309 17.59 -3.79 16.49
CA GLU A 309 16.40 -4.64 16.47
C GLU A 309 15.54 -4.51 17.73
N ALA A 310 16.15 -4.17 18.87
CA ALA A 310 15.44 -3.95 20.12
C ALA A 310 14.53 -2.70 20.07
N ASP A 311 14.79 -1.78 19.13
CA ASP A 311 14.01 -0.56 18.93
C ASP A 311 12.81 -0.79 17.99
N ARG A 312 12.63 -2.02 17.48
CA ARG A 312 11.61 -2.35 16.49
C ARG A 312 10.48 -3.15 17.11
N ASN A 313 9.27 -2.92 16.61
CA ASN A 313 8.08 -3.67 16.99
C ASN A 313 7.31 -4.09 15.74
N ILE A 314 7.46 -5.36 15.37
CA ILE A 314 6.93 -5.90 14.12
C ILE A 314 5.94 -7.01 14.46
N VAL A 315 4.75 -6.93 13.88
CA VAL A 315 3.71 -7.96 13.96
C VAL A 315 3.55 -8.58 12.59
N ALA A 316 3.69 -9.90 12.49
CA ALA A 316 3.52 -10.65 11.26
C ALA A 316 2.57 -11.83 11.49
N GLU A 317 1.28 -11.66 11.21
CA GLU A 317 0.22 -12.62 11.56
C GLU A 317 -0.67 -12.98 10.36
N ASN A 318 -1.16 -14.22 10.31
CA ASN A 318 -2.12 -14.68 9.29
C ASN A 318 -1.65 -14.51 7.84
N ASN A 319 -0.34 -14.53 7.57
CA ASN A 319 0.18 -14.39 6.22
C ASN A 319 0.40 -15.76 5.57
N ALA A 320 0.10 -15.88 4.29
CA ALA A 320 0.46 -17.04 3.48
C ALA A 320 1.69 -16.77 2.61
N TYR A 321 2.60 -17.74 2.58
CA TYR A 321 3.80 -17.72 1.74
C TYR A 321 3.81 -18.97 0.88
N PHE A 322 4.00 -18.79 -0.42
CA PHE A 322 4.06 -19.92 -1.33
C PHE A 322 5.01 -19.72 -2.49
N TRP A 323 5.74 -20.78 -2.79
CA TRP A 323 6.65 -20.85 -3.92
C TRP A 323 6.27 -22.05 -4.81
N PRO A 324 5.82 -21.82 -6.05
CA PRO A 324 5.41 -22.91 -6.93
C PRO A 324 6.56 -23.87 -7.26
N GLN A 325 6.31 -25.18 -7.18
CA GLN A 325 7.29 -26.22 -7.52
C GLN A 325 7.86 -26.04 -8.93
N LYS A 326 7.03 -25.62 -9.89
CA LYS A 326 7.45 -25.35 -11.27
C LYS A 326 8.60 -24.34 -11.36
N ILE A 327 8.64 -23.34 -10.48
CA ILE A 327 9.75 -22.38 -10.43
C ILE A 327 11.03 -23.07 -9.92
N VAL A 328 10.92 -23.93 -8.90
CA VAL A 328 12.05 -24.74 -8.40
C VAL A 328 12.63 -25.62 -9.50
N ASP A 329 11.76 -26.26 -10.29
CA ASP A 329 12.16 -27.12 -11.41
C ASP A 329 12.86 -26.29 -12.51
N ASN A 330 12.37 -25.08 -12.79
CA ASN A 330 13.02 -24.15 -13.72
C ASN A 330 14.43 -23.77 -13.25
N PHE A 331 14.65 -23.49 -11.97
CA PHE A 331 15.98 -23.23 -11.42
C PHE A 331 16.91 -24.44 -11.52
N THR A 332 16.40 -25.64 -11.24
CA THR A 332 17.17 -26.89 -11.39
C THR A 332 17.64 -27.06 -12.83
N THR A 333 16.75 -26.79 -13.79
CA THR A 333 17.07 -26.82 -15.22
C THR A 333 18.13 -25.79 -15.57
N LEU A 334 17.99 -24.54 -15.11
CA LEU A 334 18.99 -23.47 -15.34
C LEU A 334 20.37 -23.84 -14.80
N ASN A 335 20.47 -24.44 -13.61
CA ASN A 335 21.74 -24.87 -13.02
C ASN A 335 22.38 -26.07 -13.74
N SER A 336 21.59 -26.88 -14.43
CA SER A 336 22.08 -28.07 -15.13
C SER A 336 22.77 -27.73 -16.45
N ASP A 337 22.54 -26.53 -16.99
CA ASP A 337 23.16 -26.09 -18.24
C ASP A 337 24.63 -25.66 -17.98
N PRO A 338 25.62 -26.29 -18.65
CA PRO A 338 27.05 -26.03 -18.48
C PRO A 338 27.47 -24.56 -18.66
N LYS A 339 26.69 -23.76 -19.40
CA LYS A 339 26.92 -22.32 -19.59
C LYS A 339 26.75 -21.53 -18.28
N TYR A 340 25.96 -22.05 -17.34
CA TYR A 340 25.60 -21.37 -16.09
C TYR A 340 26.18 -22.06 -14.84
N GLN A 341 27.04 -23.06 -15.02
CA GLN A 341 27.85 -23.60 -13.92
C GLN A 341 28.90 -22.56 -13.52
N VAL A 342 28.59 -21.80 -12.48
CA VAL A 342 29.52 -20.83 -11.89
C VAL A 342 30.68 -21.59 -11.26
N VAL A 343 31.90 -21.07 -11.42
CA VAL A 343 33.05 -21.53 -10.63
C VAL A 343 32.79 -21.16 -9.16
N GLY A 344 32.26 -22.11 -8.38
CA GLY A 344 32.10 -21.99 -6.93
C GLY A 344 30.68 -21.84 -6.37
N GLY A 345 29.59 -21.89 -7.15
CA GLY A 345 28.22 -21.81 -6.59
C GLY A 345 27.08 -22.17 -7.56
N ARG A 346 25.94 -22.63 -7.00
CA ARG A 346 24.69 -22.91 -7.73
C ARG A 346 23.67 -21.81 -7.46
N ILE A 347 22.84 -21.46 -8.45
CA ILE A 347 21.66 -20.59 -8.25
C ILE A 347 20.57 -21.44 -7.59
N THR A 348 20.52 -21.54 -6.27
CA THR A 348 19.49 -22.34 -5.62
C THR A 348 18.17 -21.57 -5.53
N ALA A 349 17.06 -22.30 -5.53
CA ALA A 349 15.83 -21.75 -4.98
C ALA A 349 16.15 -21.16 -3.57
N PRO A 350 15.56 -20.02 -3.17
CA PRO A 350 15.81 -19.43 -1.85
C PRO A 350 15.70 -20.48 -0.73
N VAL A 351 16.51 -20.43 0.33
CA VAL A 351 16.61 -21.53 1.31
C VAL A 351 15.30 -21.85 2.05
N TRP A 352 14.37 -20.89 2.11
CA TRP A 352 12.99 -21.11 2.58
C TRP A 352 12.08 -21.89 1.59
N ALA A 353 12.58 -22.22 0.39
CA ALA A 353 11.88 -22.93 -0.67
C ALA A 353 12.09 -24.46 -0.67
N ALA A 354 13.03 -25.00 0.13
CA ALA A 354 13.36 -26.44 0.10
C ALA A 354 13.18 -27.17 1.44
N ALA A 355 13.27 -26.48 2.58
CA ALA A 355 13.07 -27.09 3.89
C ALA A 355 12.84 -26.00 4.95
N ARG A 356 11.57 -25.66 5.21
CA ARG A 356 11.08 -25.10 6.50
C ARG A 356 9.56 -24.92 6.41
N PRO A 357 8.76 -25.90 6.87
CA PRO A 357 7.34 -25.70 7.08
C PRO A 357 7.16 -24.82 8.33
N GLY A 358 6.53 -23.65 8.15
CA GLY A 358 6.08 -22.77 9.23
C GLY A 358 7.15 -21.82 9.77
N ALA A 359 6.73 -20.58 10.06
CA ALA A 359 7.18 -19.68 11.15
C ALA A 359 8.69 -19.49 11.49
N GLU A 360 9.63 -19.98 10.67
CA GLU A 360 11.08 -19.84 10.95
C GLU A 360 11.86 -19.25 9.74
N ALA A 361 11.17 -18.50 8.88
CA ALA A 361 11.79 -17.70 7.80
C ALA A 361 12.12 -16.26 8.25
N ILE A 362 11.74 -15.91 9.48
CA ILE A 362 12.18 -14.74 10.21
C ILE A 362 13.08 -15.31 11.31
N LEU A 363 14.39 -15.08 11.18
CA LEU A 363 15.38 -15.71 12.03
C LEU A 363 15.15 -15.31 13.49
N THR A 364 15.02 -16.30 14.38
CA THR A 364 15.04 -16.10 15.83
C THR A 364 16.45 -15.68 16.24
N LEU A 365 16.78 -14.41 16.03
CA LEU A 365 17.95 -13.82 16.65
C LEU A 365 17.56 -13.42 18.09
N PRO A 366 18.43 -13.68 19.07
CA PRO A 366 18.19 -13.20 20.43
C PRO A 366 18.06 -11.68 20.37
N ASN A 367 17.00 -11.13 20.97
CA ASN A 367 16.67 -9.69 21.12
C ASN A 367 15.68 -9.07 20.09
N ILE A 368 15.05 -9.86 19.22
CA ILE A 368 14.02 -9.37 18.29
C ILE A 368 12.62 -9.41 18.94
N GLN A 369 11.85 -8.31 18.87
CA GLN A 369 10.41 -8.28 19.21
C GLN A 369 9.56 -8.42 17.94
N ILE A 370 9.50 -9.63 17.39
CA ILE A 370 8.52 -9.98 16.36
C ILE A 370 7.43 -10.84 17.00
N ALA A 371 6.19 -10.37 16.92
CA ALA A 371 5.02 -11.17 17.27
C ALA A 371 4.53 -11.88 16.00
N GLU A 372 4.63 -13.21 15.99
CA GLU A 372 4.11 -14.04 14.91
C GLU A 372 3.00 -14.96 15.42
N ALA A 373 1.98 -15.11 14.60
CA ALA A 373 0.90 -16.06 14.81
C ALA A 373 0.32 -16.49 13.47
N ASP A 374 -0.08 -17.76 13.38
CA ASP A 374 -0.97 -18.24 12.33
C ASP A 374 -0.49 -17.97 10.88
N ASN A 375 0.83 -17.97 10.64
CA ASN A 375 1.39 -17.86 9.28
C ASN A 375 1.39 -19.22 8.57
N PHE A 376 1.14 -19.24 7.25
CA PHE A 376 0.89 -20.44 6.45
C PHE A 376 1.94 -20.63 5.35
N GLY A 377 2.48 -21.85 5.25
CA GLY A 377 3.28 -22.30 4.09
C GLY A 377 2.46 -23.22 3.18
N VAL A 378 1.44 -22.67 2.52
CA VAL A 378 0.46 -23.46 1.74
C VAL A 378 0.20 -22.85 0.38
N ASP A 379 -0.09 -23.69 -0.60
CA ASP A 379 -0.53 -23.24 -1.93
C ASP A 379 -1.89 -22.54 -1.82
N PRO A 380 -2.02 -21.25 -2.20
CA PRO A 380 -3.33 -20.60 -2.26
C PRO A 380 -4.29 -21.27 -3.26
N GLY A 381 -3.77 -21.97 -4.26
CA GLY A 381 -4.59 -22.59 -5.31
C GLY A 381 -5.14 -21.54 -6.27
N PHE A 382 -4.27 -20.61 -6.71
CA PHE A 382 -4.55 -19.72 -7.85
C PHE A 382 -4.72 -20.55 -9.14
N ASP A 383 -5.34 -19.94 -10.16
CA ASP A 383 -5.53 -20.59 -11.46
C ASP A 383 -4.22 -21.13 -12.06
N ALA A 384 -4.23 -22.39 -12.50
CA ALA A 384 -3.02 -23.07 -12.96
C ALA A 384 -2.41 -22.43 -14.21
N ALA A 385 -3.21 -21.89 -15.13
CA ALA A 385 -2.70 -21.24 -16.34
C ALA A 385 -2.01 -19.91 -15.99
N LEU A 386 -2.57 -19.15 -15.04
CA LEU A 386 -1.94 -17.95 -14.49
C LEU A 386 -0.58 -18.30 -13.85
N VAL A 387 -0.54 -19.31 -12.96
CA VAL A 387 0.69 -19.76 -12.30
C VAL A 387 1.73 -20.27 -13.30
N ASP A 388 1.28 -20.95 -14.35
CA ASP A 388 2.15 -21.50 -15.38
C ASP A 388 2.86 -20.42 -16.19
N ALA A 389 2.12 -19.39 -16.62
CA ALA A 389 2.66 -18.25 -17.36
C ALA A 389 3.59 -17.41 -16.46
N ALA A 390 3.17 -17.17 -15.22
CA ALA A 390 3.95 -16.51 -14.19
C ALA A 390 5.33 -17.15 -13.97
N SER A 391 5.33 -18.47 -13.74
CA SER A 391 6.54 -19.21 -13.39
C SER A 391 7.60 -19.18 -14.49
N ASP A 392 7.19 -19.21 -15.76
CA ASP A 392 8.11 -19.08 -16.91
C ASP A 392 8.71 -17.67 -16.97
N SER A 393 7.88 -16.64 -16.79
CA SER A 393 8.31 -15.24 -16.82
C SER A 393 9.31 -14.89 -15.73
N MET A 394 9.10 -15.39 -14.51
CA MET A 394 10.05 -15.22 -13.41
C MET A 394 11.40 -15.86 -13.74
N ALA A 395 11.40 -17.09 -14.25
CA ALA A 395 12.63 -17.80 -14.60
C ALA A 395 13.43 -17.06 -15.69
N ARG A 396 12.75 -16.52 -16.71
CA ARG A 396 13.39 -15.69 -17.76
C ARG A 396 13.97 -14.39 -17.20
N PHE A 397 13.25 -13.74 -16.29
CA PHE A 397 13.73 -12.52 -15.67
C PHE A 397 15.00 -12.75 -14.84
N VAL A 398 15.00 -13.77 -13.99
CA VAL A 398 16.16 -14.12 -13.17
C VAL A 398 17.37 -14.46 -14.05
N ARG A 399 17.14 -15.21 -15.14
CA ARG A 399 18.15 -15.46 -16.16
C ARG A 399 18.72 -14.16 -16.75
N TYR A 400 17.87 -13.19 -17.11
CA TYR A 400 18.33 -11.92 -17.67
C TYR A 400 19.24 -11.17 -16.71
N ILE A 401 18.86 -11.05 -15.43
CA ILE A 401 19.69 -10.38 -14.41
C ILE A 401 21.06 -11.05 -14.34
N TRP A 402 21.07 -12.39 -14.32
CA TRP A 402 22.31 -13.14 -14.20
C TRP A 402 23.20 -13.02 -15.43
N GLU A 403 22.64 -13.14 -16.64
CA GLU A 403 23.39 -13.10 -17.90
C GLU A 403 23.95 -11.70 -18.24
N ASN A 404 23.25 -10.63 -17.86
CA ASN A 404 23.63 -9.25 -18.24
C ASN A 404 24.24 -8.43 -17.09
N GLY A 405 24.18 -8.93 -15.84
CA GLY A 405 24.74 -8.27 -14.67
C GLY A 405 26.21 -8.59 -14.38
N GLY A 406 26.84 -9.48 -15.16
CA GLY A 406 28.24 -9.89 -14.98
C GLY A 406 29.13 -9.35 -16.09
N ASP A 407 30.04 -8.44 -15.75
CA ASP A 407 31.13 -7.91 -16.60
C ASP A 407 32.21 -8.95 -16.98
N GLY A 408 31.92 -10.25 -16.84
CA GLY A 408 32.88 -11.33 -17.09
C GLY A 408 33.99 -11.46 -16.04
N THR A 409 34.01 -10.68 -14.97
CA THR A 409 35.08 -10.71 -13.94
C THR A 409 34.73 -11.52 -12.69
N GLY A 410 33.63 -12.29 -12.72
CA GLY A 410 33.18 -13.07 -11.56
C GLY A 410 32.74 -12.22 -10.36
N SER A 411 32.51 -10.92 -10.57
CA SER A 411 32.21 -9.96 -9.51
C SER A 411 30.88 -9.23 -9.77
N ARG A 412 29.90 -9.55 -8.90
CA ARG A 412 28.76 -8.72 -8.46
C ARG A 412 27.51 -8.61 -9.37
N PRO A 413 26.49 -9.46 -9.17
CA PRO A 413 25.15 -9.26 -9.75
C PRO A 413 24.34 -8.07 -9.18
N PHE A 414 24.89 -7.29 -8.23
CA PHE A 414 24.17 -6.17 -7.59
C PHE A 414 24.88 -4.81 -7.62
N HIS A 415 25.98 -4.65 -8.37
CA HIS A 415 26.63 -3.34 -8.48
C HIS A 415 26.13 -2.55 -9.69
N ASN A 416 25.16 -1.68 -9.42
CA ASN A 416 25.10 -0.29 -9.89
C ASN A 416 25.56 -0.05 -11.35
N SER A 417 24.66 -0.21 -12.34
CA SER A 417 24.53 0.73 -13.48
C SER A 417 23.59 0.26 -14.60
N ALA A 418 23.19 -1.01 -14.65
CA ALA A 418 22.18 -1.45 -15.61
C ALA A 418 21.21 -2.43 -14.98
N SER A 419 20.17 -1.90 -14.31
CA SER A 419 18.91 -2.65 -14.31
C SER A 419 18.60 -3.01 -15.76
N PRO A 420 18.02 -4.20 -16.08
CA PRO A 420 17.37 -4.38 -17.36
C PRO A 420 16.66 -3.09 -17.72
N SER A 421 16.89 -2.58 -18.93
CA SER A 421 16.07 -1.52 -19.50
C SER A 421 14.59 -1.93 -19.52
N ASN A 422 14.30 -3.23 -19.33
CA ASN A 422 12.98 -3.78 -19.19
C ASN A 422 12.96 -5.03 -18.28
N PRO A 423 12.68 -4.92 -16.97
CA PRO A 423 12.49 -6.09 -16.10
C PRO A 423 11.26 -6.91 -16.49
N TYR A 424 10.36 -6.36 -17.30
CA TYR A 424 9.23 -7.08 -17.88
C TYR A 424 9.62 -7.90 -19.09
N ALA A 425 10.88 -7.92 -19.57
CA ALA A 425 11.23 -8.67 -20.78
C ALA A 425 10.74 -10.14 -20.75
N GLY A 426 10.75 -10.79 -19.58
CA GLY A 426 10.24 -12.15 -19.38
C GLY A 426 8.71 -12.28 -19.22
N VAL A 427 8.00 -11.19 -18.91
CA VAL A 427 6.56 -11.16 -18.65
C VAL A 427 5.78 -11.41 -19.96
N PRO A 428 4.67 -12.18 -19.93
CA PRO A 428 3.91 -12.49 -21.13
C PRO A 428 3.42 -11.20 -21.81
N ALA A 429 3.37 -11.19 -23.15
CA ALA A 429 3.06 -9.96 -23.89
C ALA A 429 1.62 -9.49 -23.65
N ASP A 430 0.70 -10.42 -23.49
CA ASP A 430 -0.69 -10.22 -23.09
C ASP A 430 -0.84 -9.61 -21.70
N TRP A 431 0.18 -9.76 -20.84
CA TRP A 431 0.22 -9.11 -19.53
C TRP A 431 0.81 -7.69 -19.58
N LYS A 432 1.33 -7.25 -20.73
CA LYS A 432 1.87 -5.90 -20.92
C LYS A 432 0.88 -5.08 -21.72
N THR A 433 0.16 -4.18 -21.08
CA THR A 433 -0.70 -3.23 -21.79
C THR A 433 -0.05 -1.85 -21.79
N THR A 434 0.38 -1.38 -22.97
CA THR A 434 0.89 -0.01 -23.16
C THR A 434 -0.20 0.95 -23.65
N GLN A 435 -1.28 0.42 -24.22
CA GLN A 435 -2.45 1.19 -24.66
C GLN A 435 -3.72 0.34 -24.51
N GLY A 436 -4.52 0.63 -23.49
CA GLY A 436 -5.79 -0.04 -23.22
C GLY A 436 -5.93 -0.41 -21.76
N TYR A 437 -7.16 -0.74 -21.35
CA TYR A 437 -7.40 -1.24 -20.00
C TYR A 437 -6.69 -2.57 -19.80
N PRO A 438 -6.00 -2.75 -18.65
CA PRO A 438 -5.33 -4.01 -18.40
C PRO A 438 -6.38 -5.09 -18.22
N VAL A 439 -6.07 -6.28 -18.74
CA VAL A 439 -6.77 -7.47 -18.30
C VAL A 439 -6.40 -7.68 -16.84
N ARG A 440 -7.38 -7.50 -15.96
CA ARG A 440 -7.24 -7.79 -14.53
C ARG A 440 -7.14 -9.31 -14.37
N GLU A 441 -5.98 -9.81 -13.97
CA GLU A 441 -5.80 -11.24 -13.68
C GLU A 441 -6.69 -11.67 -12.52
N ASN A 442 -7.48 -12.73 -12.69
CA ASN A 442 -8.30 -13.21 -11.60
C ASN A 442 -7.44 -13.86 -10.52
N LEU A 443 -7.20 -13.13 -9.42
CA LEU A 443 -6.45 -13.62 -8.26
C LEU A 443 -7.38 -14.19 -7.18
N ARG A 444 -8.59 -14.64 -7.53
CA ARG A 444 -9.32 -15.59 -6.69
C ARG A 444 -8.52 -16.89 -6.58
N TYR A 445 -8.56 -17.48 -5.40
CA TYR A 445 -7.85 -18.69 -5.04
C TYR A 445 -8.82 -19.67 -4.35
N THR A 446 -8.40 -20.92 -4.17
CA THR A 446 -9.30 -22.02 -3.80
C THR A 446 -8.97 -22.68 -2.46
N ASN A 447 -7.84 -22.33 -1.84
CA ASN A 447 -7.43 -22.92 -0.57
C ASN A 447 -8.39 -22.57 0.58
N ALA A 448 -9.10 -23.58 1.08
CA ALA A 448 -10.11 -23.43 2.13
C ALA A 448 -9.56 -22.88 3.46
N THR A 449 -8.30 -23.16 3.80
CA THR A 449 -7.66 -22.62 5.01
C THR A 449 -7.52 -21.11 4.90
N LEU A 450 -7.03 -20.62 3.77
CA LEU A 450 -6.79 -19.20 3.56
C LEU A 450 -8.08 -18.40 3.45
N LEU A 451 -9.17 -19.02 2.97
CA LEU A 451 -10.48 -18.40 2.83
C LEU A 451 -11.18 -18.05 4.17
N VAL A 452 -10.63 -18.48 5.31
CA VAL A 452 -11.17 -18.19 6.64
C VAL A 452 -10.06 -17.84 7.65
N ALA A 453 -8.88 -17.48 7.16
CA ALA A 453 -7.68 -17.33 7.98
C ALA A 453 -7.59 -15.99 8.71
N ASP A 454 -8.36 -14.97 8.32
CA ASP A 454 -8.39 -13.72 9.09
C ASP A 454 -9.10 -13.96 10.45
N PRO A 455 -8.88 -13.09 11.47
CA PRO A 455 -9.50 -13.24 12.79
C PRO A 455 -11.04 -13.18 12.82
N ASN A 456 -11.66 -12.74 11.72
CA ASN A 456 -13.10 -12.64 11.55
C ASN A 456 -13.69 -13.79 10.71
N GLY A 457 -12.86 -14.73 10.25
CA GLY A 457 -13.26 -15.84 9.39
C GLY A 457 -13.41 -15.49 7.90
N ASN A 458 -12.76 -14.42 7.44
CA ASN A 458 -12.69 -14.01 6.04
C ASN A 458 -11.42 -14.53 5.35
N PRO A 459 -11.41 -14.52 4.01
CA PRO A 459 -10.21 -14.69 3.19
C PRO A 459 -9.09 -13.72 3.54
N ILE A 460 -7.85 -14.20 3.59
CA ILE A 460 -6.65 -13.36 3.60
C ILE A 460 -6.21 -13.01 2.16
N GLY A 461 -5.37 -12.01 1.99
CA GLY A 461 -5.01 -11.43 0.70
C GLY A 461 -5.98 -10.34 0.25
N ASP A 462 -5.83 -9.87 -0.98
CA ASP A 462 -6.67 -8.81 -1.55
C ASP A 462 -8.16 -9.21 -1.63
N LEU A 463 -8.97 -8.56 -0.80
CA LEU A 463 -10.41 -8.79 -0.69
C LEU A 463 -11.21 -8.34 -1.92
N THR A 464 -10.66 -7.49 -2.79
CA THR A 464 -11.36 -7.03 -4.01
C THR A 464 -11.65 -8.18 -4.98
N TRP A 465 -10.90 -9.28 -4.87
CA TRP A 465 -11.16 -10.51 -5.61
C TRP A 465 -12.35 -11.29 -5.07
N TYR A 466 -12.81 -11.00 -3.86
CA TYR A 466 -13.91 -11.69 -3.20
C TYR A 466 -15.05 -10.73 -2.84
N PRO A 467 -15.68 -10.06 -3.83
CA PRO A 467 -16.71 -9.04 -3.61
C PRO A 467 -17.98 -9.58 -2.93
N GLU A 468 -18.17 -10.91 -2.87
CA GLU A 468 -19.26 -11.53 -2.10
C GLU A 468 -19.01 -11.45 -0.58
N ILE A 469 -17.77 -11.22 -0.14
CA ILE A 469 -17.44 -10.76 1.21
C ILE A 469 -17.94 -9.33 1.33
N THR A 470 -19.21 -9.18 1.64
CA THR A 470 -19.80 -7.86 1.87
C THR A 470 -19.38 -7.34 3.23
N VAL A 471 -18.20 -6.73 3.32
CA VAL A 471 -17.95 -5.67 4.31
C VAL A 471 -18.47 -4.35 3.71
N GLY A 472 -19.71 -4.01 4.05
CA GLY A 472 -20.33 -2.69 3.90
C GLY A 472 -20.07 -1.92 2.59
N VAL A 473 -20.94 -2.09 1.60
CA VAL A 473 -20.99 -1.28 0.38
C VAL A 473 -21.02 0.23 0.73
N ARG A 474 -20.07 1.00 0.18
CA ARG A 474 -20.11 2.46 0.07
C ARG A 474 -20.91 2.83 -1.17
N GLU A 475 -22.16 3.23 -0.99
CA GLU A 475 -22.88 4.09 -1.95
C GLU A 475 -23.12 5.47 -1.32
N ILE A 476 -22.70 6.51 -2.02
CA ILE A 476 -23.14 7.91 -1.83
C ILE A 476 -23.35 8.43 -3.26
N PRO A 477 -24.50 9.05 -3.65
CA PRO A 477 -25.41 9.88 -2.84
C PRO A 477 -26.93 9.59 -3.01
N ASN A 478 -27.72 10.05 -2.04
CA ASN A 478 -29.18 10.30 -2.10
C ASN A 478 -30.18 9.13 -2.10
N SER A 479 -29.83 7.94 -1.59
CA SER A 479 -30.86 6.94 -1.30
C SER A 479 -31.52 7.22 0.06
N VAL A 480 -32.85 7.32 0.07
CA VAL A 480 -33.65 7.31 1.29
C VAL A 480 -33.40 5.98 2.01
N PRO A 481 -33.01 5.98 3.30
CA PRO A 481 -32.71 4.73 4.00
C PRO A 481 -33.93 3.80 4.00
N THR A 482 -33.73 2.53 3.68
CA THR A 482 -34.80 1.52 3.72
C THR A 482 -34.96 0.87 5.09
N LYS A 483 -34.04 1.13 6.03
CA LYS A 483 -34.06 0.57 7.39
C LYS A 483 -33.66 1.61 8.45
N PHE A 484 -34.34 1.55 9.61
CA PHE A 484 -33.97 2.30 10.80
C PHE A 484 -32.74 1.66 11.43
N SER A 485 -31.69 2.42 11.70
CA SER A 485 -30.45 1.86 12.25
C SER A 485 -29.79 2.82 13.24
N LEU A 486 -29.09 2.26 14.21
CA LEU A 486 -28.18 2.97 15.11
C LEU A 486 -26.86 2.20 15.07
N SER A 487 -25.81 2.82 14.57
CA SER A 487 -24.48 2.20 14.46
C SER A 487 -23.75 2.23 15.78
N GLN A 488 -22.75 1.36 15.92
CA GLN A 488 -21.78 1.50 17.00
C GLN A 488 -21.06 2.83 16.85
N ASN A 489 -20.92 3.56 17.94
CA ASN A 489 -20.16 4.79 17.95
C ASN A 489 -18.71 4.48 17.51
N TYR A 490 -18.12 5.33 16.70
CA TYR A 490 -16.75 5.15 16.23
C TYR A 490 -15.95 6.45 16.41
N PRO A 491 -14.77 6.41 17.04
CA PRO A 491 -14.14 5.23 17.66
C PRO A 491 -14.94 4.69 18.87
N ASN A 492 -14.71 3.43 19.27
CA ASN A 492 -15.16 2.85 20.54
C ASN A 492 -14.24 1.68 20.96
N PRO A 493 -13.48 1.78 22.08
CA PRO A 493 -13.47 2.88 23.04
C PRO A 493 -13.05 4.23 22.42
N PHE A 494 -13.48 5.34 23.01
CA PHE A 494 -13.28 6.70 22.48
C PHE A 494 -12.64 7.64 23.51
N ASN A 495 -11.91 8.66 23.05
CA ASN A 495 -11.25 9.67 23.90
C ASN A 495 -11.13 11.05 23.19
N PRO A 496 -11.72 12.12 23.74
CA PRO A 496 -13.01 12.16 24.43
C PRO A 496 -14.18 12.26 23.44
N THR A 497 -13.91 12.26 22.13
CA THR A 497 -14.92 12.44 21.08
C THR A 497 -15.21 11.14 20.32
N THR A 498 -16.47 10.96 19.89
CA THR A 498 -16.89 9.83 19.06
C THR A 498 -18.01 10.27 18.12
N LYS A 499 -18.20 9.56 17.02
CA LYS A 499 -19.32 9.78 16.09
C LYS A 499 -20.35 8.68 16.25
N ILE A 500 -21.63 9.05 16.28
CA ILE A 500 -22.75 8.12 16.30
C ILE A 500 -23.53 8.27 14.99
N ASN A 501 -23.48 7.23 14.17
CA ASN A 501 -24.23 7.19 12.91
C ASN A 501 -25.58 6.53 13.14
N TYR A 502 -26.63 7.04 12.51
CA TYR A 502 -27.96 6.46 12.54
C TYR A 502 -28.73 6.78 11.26
N SER A 503 -29.75 5.99 10.97
CA SER A 503 -30.65 6.23 9.85
C SER A 503 -32.10 6.20 10.30
N ILE A 504 -32.90 7.12 9.75
CA ILE A 504 -34.35 7.15 9.94
C ILE A 504 -35.07 6.98 8.60
N ILE A 505 -36.18 6.25 8.63
CA ILE A 505 -36.92 5.85 7.42
C ILE A 505 -38.21 6.67 7.22
N ASN A 506 -38.71 7.31 8.27
CA ASN A 506 -39.92 8.12 8.27
C ASN A 506 -39.61 9.50 8.87
N SER A 507 -40.27 10.55 8.37
CA SER A 507 -40.22 11.87 9.03
C SER A 507 -40.81 11.76 10.42
N GLY A 508 -40.18 12.40 11.41
CA GLY A 508 -40.71 12.46 12.76
C GLY A 508 -39.75 13.04 13.77
N PHE A 509 -40.20 13.14 15.03
CA PHE A 509 -39.39 13.60 16.13
C PHE A 509 -38.37 12.53 16.55
N VAL A 510 -37.09 12.90 16.60
CA VAL A 510 -35.96 12.02 16.94
C VAL A 510 -35.27 12.53 18.19
N THR A 511 -35.03 11.61 19.14
CA THR A 511 -34.20 11.88 20.32
C THR A 511 -33.02 10.91 20.38
N LEU A 512 -31.80 11.41 20.53
CA LEU A 512 -30.59 10.62 20.78
C LEU A 512 -29.93 11.15 22.05
N LYS A 513 -29.89 10.33 23.10
CA LYS A 513 -29.44 10.70 24.44
C LYS A 513 -28.41 9.73 24.98
N VAL A 514 -27.52 10.23 25.85
CA VAL A 514 -26.46 9.47 26.51
C VAL A 514 -26.77 9.31 28.00
N PHE A 515 -26.51 8.13 28.52
CA PHE A 515 -26.77 7.72 29.90
C PHE A 515 -25.53 7.09 30.52
N ASN A 516 -25.33 7.31 31.83
CA ASN A 516 -24.33 6.57 32.60
C ASN A 516 -24.86 5.18 33.01
N VAL A 517 -24.02 4.37 33.68
CA VAL A 517 -24.38 3.01 34.14
C VAL A 517 -25.54 2.97 35.16
N LEU A 518 -25.85 4.09 35.80
CA LEU A 518 -26.98 4.23 36.73
C LEU A 518 -28.29 4.62 36.01
N GLY A 519 -28.25 4.77 34.68
CA GLY A 519 -29.40 5.17 33.86
C GLY A 519 -29.70 6.67 33.93
N GLN A 520 -28.79 7.50 34.47
CA GLN A 520 -28.95 8.95 34.48
C GLN A 520 -28.53 9.54 33.13
N GLU A 521 -29.35 10.42 32.57
CA GLU A 521 -29.03 11.17 31.35
C GLU A 521 -27.86 12.12 31.62
N VAL A 522 -26.81 12.03 30.81
CA VAL A 522 -25.60 12.87 30.93
C VAL A 522 -25.40 13.78 29.71
N ALA A 523 -26.05 13.50 28.58
CA ALA A 523 -26.09 14.39 27.41
C ALA A 523 -27.30 14.09 26.52
N SER A 524 -27.78 15.12 25.80
CA SER A 524 -28.77 14.99 24.72
C SER A 524 -28.14 15.49 23.43
N LEU A 525 -27.93 14.59 22.47
CA LEU A 525 -27.22 14.86 21.22
C LEU A 525 -28.15 15.29 20.09
N VAL A 526 -29.38 14.76 20.08
CA VAL A 526 -30.42 15.10 19.09
C VAL A 526 -31.75 15.16 19.82
N ASN A 527 -32.55 16.19 19.54
CA ASN A 527 -33.88 16.38 20.11
C ASN A 527 -34.73 17.29 19.20
N GLN A 528 -35.06 16.82 17.99
CA GLN A 528 -35.73 17.61 16.96
C GLN A 528 -36.48 16.75 15.93
N GLU A 529 -37.31 17.39 15.09
CA GLU A 529 -37.87 16.72 13.91
C GLU A 529 -36.79 16.53 12.82
N GLN A 530 -36.78 15.34 12.21
CA GLN A 530 -35.89 15.00 11.10
C GLN A 530 -36.68 14.29 9.99
N LYS A 531 -36.21 14.45 8.74
CA LYS A 531 -36.76 13.79 7.54
C LYS A 531 -36.06 12.43 7.34
N PRO A 532 -36.62 11.48 6.55
CA PRO A 532 -35.92 10.25 6.21
C PRO A 532 -34.53 10.52 5.67
N GLY A 533 -33.52 9.88 6.23
CA GLY A 533 -32.12 10.21 5.96
C GLY A 533 -31.12 9.49 6.85
N GLN A 534 -29.86 9.52 6.43
CA GLN A 534 -28.73 9.10 7.24
C GLN A 534 -28.13 10.33 7.94
N TYR A 535 -27.76 10.15 9.20
CA TYR A 535 -27.29 11.21 10.07
C TYR A 535 -26.06 10.77 10.85
N VAL A 536 -25.19 11.72 11.11
CA VAL A 536 -24.00 11.57 11.95
C VAL A 536 -24.08 12.65 13.02
N VAL A 537 -23.91 12.27 14.28
CA VAL A 537 -23.77 13.23 15.38
C VAL A 537 -22.44 13.03 16.08
N ASP A 538 -21.79 14.16 16.39
CA ASP A 538 -20.57 14.18 17.20
C ASP A 538 -20.96 14.21 18.68
N PHE A 539 -20.28 13.38 19.46
CA PHE A 539 -20.38 13.39 20.91
C PHE A 539 -19.02 13.70 21.52
N ASP A 540 -18.93 14.84 22.20
CA ASP A 540 -17.78 15.24 23.01
C ASP A 540 -18.07 14.96 24.50
N ALA A 541 -17.32 14.02 25.06
CA ALA A 541 -17.42 13.60 26.45
C ALA A 541 -16.28 14.16 27.32
N SER A 542 -15.64 15.26 26.92
CA SER A 542 -14.53 15.89 27.66
C SER A 542 -14.87 16.19 29.13
N ASN A 543 -16.15 16.46 29.41
CA ASN A 543 -16.64 16.75 30.77
C ASN A 543 -17.12 15.52 31.56
N LEU A 544 -17.03 14.31 31.00
CA LEU A 544 -17.47 13.06 31.64
C LEU A 544 -16.28 12.25 32.16
N ALA A 545 -16.49 11.39 33.16
CA ALA A 545 -15.43 10.50 33.68
C ALA A 545 -15.24 9.27 32.79
N SER A 546 -14.03 8.71 32.70
CA SER A 546 -13.78 7.44 31.99
C SER A 546 -14.72 6.34 32.51
N GLY A 547 -15.25 5.52 31.61
CA GLY A 547 -16.20 4.49 31.98
C GLY A 547 -17.14 4.07 30.86
N ILE A 548 -18.10 3.22 31.21
CA ILE A 548 -19.11 2.72 30.29
C ILE A 548 -20.31 3.68 30.30
N TYR A 549 -20.76 4.04 29.10
CA TYR A 549 -21.97 4.80 28.86
C TYR A 549 -22.88 4.04 27.91
N MET A 550 -24.16 4.39 27.90
CA MET A 550 -25.12 3.89 26.91
C MET A 550 -25.71 5.07 26.18
N TYR A 551 -25.95 4.94 24.88
CA TYR A 551 -26.71 5.92 24.12
C TYR A 551 -27.93 5.26 23.51
N LYS A 552 -29.04 6.01 23.51
CA LYS A 552 -30.35 5.54 23.10
C LYS A 552 -30.92 6.51 22.08
N ILE A 553 -31.30 5.99 20.92
CA ILE A 553 -32.08 6.71 19.93
C ILE A 553 -33.55 6.28 20.00
N GLN A 554 -34.46 7.22 19.81
CA GLN A 554 -35.89 6.98 19.69
C GLN A 554 -36.47 7.83 18.55
N SER A 555 -37.28 7.19 17.70
CA SER A 555 -38.06 7.85 16.63
C SER A 555 -39.37 7.07 16.41
N GLY A 556 -40.50 7.71 16.71
CA GLY A 556 -41.80 7.03 16.74
C GLY A 556 -41.80 5.82 17.68
N ASN A 557 -42.15 4.65 17.14
CA ASN A 557 -42.17 3.37 17.87
C ASN A 557 -40.81 2.65 17.92
N PHE A 558 -39.79 3.16 17.23
CA PHE A 558 -38.47 2.52 17.18
C PHE A 558 -37.57 3.08 18.29
N THR A 559 -36.91 2.18 18.99
CA THR A 559 -35.94 2.50 20.04
C THR A 559 -34.77 1.54 19.93
N LEU A 560 -33.55 2.08 19.86
CA LEU A 560 -32.31 1.29 19.87
C LEU A 560 -31.35 1.87 20.89
N THR A 561 -30.64 0.99 21.60
CA THR A 561 -29.65 1.35 22.62
C THR A 561 -28.34 0.62 22.32
N LYS A 562 -27.22 1.33 22.45
CA LYS A 562 -25.87 0.77 22.31
C LYS A 562 -24.96 1.24 23.44
N LYS A 563 -23.93 0.44 23.74
CA LYS A 563 -22.92 0.76 24.76
C LYS A 563 -21.71 1.41 24.12
N MET A 564 -21.09 2.33 24.84
CA MET A 564 -19.82 2.97 24.49
C MET A 564 -18.90 3.05 25.68
N MET A 565 -17.59 3.04 25.43
CA MET A 565 -16.56 3.11 26.46
C MET A 565 -15.73 4.39 26.27
N LEU A 566 -15.82 5.31 27.23
CA LEU A 566 -14.97 6.49 27.29
C LEU A 566 -13.67 6.13 28.01
N LEU A 567 -12.55 6.37 27.35
CA LEU A 567 -11.21 6.33 27.93
C LEU A 567 -10.70 7.77 28.01
N LYS A 568 -10.13 8.17 29.15
CA LYS A 568 -9.36 9.41 29.28
C LYS A 568 -7.92 9.06 29.57
#